data_AF-E3BG23-F1
#
_entry.id   AF-E3BG23-F1
#
_cell.length_a   1.000
_cell.length_b   1.000
_cell.length_c   1.000
_cell.angle_alpha   90.00
_cell.angle_beta   90.00
_cell.angle_gamma   90.00
#
_symmetry.space_group_name_H-M   'P 1'
#
loop_
_entity.id
_entity.type
_entity.pdbx_description
1 polymer ?
#
loop_
_entity_poly.entity_id
_entity_poly.type
_entity_poly.pdbx_seq_one_letter_code
_entity_poly.pdbx_strand_id
1 'polypeptide(L)'
;VVVDRFKVRQDLHQRLAESFETTLELSGGIAVVADMDNNSEEMIFSANFACPHCGYSMQELEPRLFSFNNPAGACNTCDGLGVQQYFDPSRIILDDSLSLAEGAIRGWDQKNFYYFQMLTSLAQHYGFDLNMPFKKLAKKVQEIILKGSGSTQIEFQYINDRGDTRIKKHPFEGIINNFERRYRDTESNSVREDLAKYISTKTCSTCEGSRLRIEARNVF
;
A
#
# COMPACT_ATOMS: atom_id res chain seq x y z
N VAL A 1 0.14 -40.27 -1.75
CA VAL A 1 0.79 -41.60 -1.95
C VAL A 1 0.98 -42.20 -0.57
N VAL A 2 0.61 -43.46 -0.37
CA VAL A 2 0.89 -44.15 0.91
C VAL A 2 2.30 -44.73 0.81
N VAL A 3 3.22 -44.27 1.65
CA VAL A 3 4.64 -44.67 1.61
C VAL A 3 4.90 -45.90 2.47
N ASP A 4 4.31 -45.98 3.66
CA ASP A 4 4.45 -47.14 4.54
C ASP A 4 3.20 -47.36 5.43
N ARG A 5 3.07 -48.56 6.01
CA ARG A 5 2.08 -48.93 7.04
C ARG A 5 2.75 -49.79 8.11
N PHE A 6 2.61 -49.40 9.36
CA PHE A 6 3.21 -50.10 10.49
C PHE A 6 2.37 -49.94 11.77
N LYS A 7 2.58 -50.85 12.73
CA LYS A 7 2.04 -50.74 14.10
C LYS A 7 3.14 -50.23 15.02
N VAL A 8 2.85 -49.26 15.87
CA VAL A 8 3.86 -48.64 16.76
C VAL A 8 4.48 -49.69 17.70
N ARG A 9 5.81 -49.84 17.63
CA ARG A 9 6.64 -50.75 18.44
C ARG A 9 8.01 -50.11 18.71
N GLN A 10 8.69 -50.54 19.77
CA GLN A 10 9.97 -49.95 20.20
C GLN A 10 11.14 -50.18 19.21
N ASP A 11 11.07 -51.19 18.34
CA ASP A 11 12.11 -51.59 17.41
C ASP A 11 12.06 -50.89 16.05
N LEU A 12 11.12 -49.96 15.83
CA LEU A 12 10.81 -49.41 14.49
C LEU A 12 11.54 -48.12 14.11
N HIS A 13 12.47 -47.63 14.93
CA HIS A 13 13.12 -46.33 14.74
C HIS A 13 13.73 -46.13 13.33
N GLN A 14 14.50 -47.11 12.83
CA GLN A 14 15.15 -47.01 11.52
C GLN A 14 14.12 -46.97 10.38
N ARG A 15 13.11 -47.84 10.42
CA ARG A 15 12.06 -47.89 9.40
C ARG A 15 11.22 -46.62 9.37
N LEU A 16 10.94 -46.04 10.54
CA LEU A 16 10.28 -44.73 10.65
C LEU A 16 11.10 -43.64 9.96
N ALA A 17 12.40 -43.57 10.23
CA ALA A 17 13.29 -42.58 9.63
C ALA A 17 13.30 -42.69 8.09
N GLU A 18 13.51 -43.90 7.55
CA GLU A 18 13.53 -44.16 6.10
C GLU A 18 12.18 -43.81 5.43
N SER A 19 11.07 -44.10 6.11
CA SER A 19 9.72 -43.79 5.62
C SER A 19 9.46 -42.28 5.60
N PHE A 20 9.88 -41.56 6.65
CA PHE A 20 9.75 -40.11 6.70
C PHE A 20 10.65 -39.44 5.65
N GLU A 21 11.90 -39.86 5.51
CA GLU A 21 12.83 -39.34 4.50
C GLU A 21 12.24 -39.49 3.09
N THR A 22 11.79 -40.70 2.75
CA THR A 22 11.14 -40.97 1.46
C THR A 22 9.89 -40.11 1.27
N THR A 23 9.06 -39.97 2.31
CA THR A 23 7.81 -39.18 2.23
C THR A 23 8.11 -37.71 2.02
N LEU A 24 9.07 -37.15 2.74
CA LEU A 24 9.47 -35.75 2.65
C LEU A 24 10.09 -35.45 1.28
N GLU A 25 10.95 -36.33 0.76
CA GLU A 25 11.56 -36.14 -0.56
C GLU A 25 10.51 -36.16 -1.69
N LEU A 26 9.55 -37.11 -1.64
CA LEU A 26 8.50 -37.24 -2.65
C LEU A 26 7.47 -36.10 -2.62
N SER A 27 7.28 -35.46 -1.47
CA SER A 27 6.25 -34.44 -1.24
C SER A 27 6.78 -33.01 -1.28
N GLY A 28 8.10 -32.82 -1.35
CA GLY A 28 8.72 -31.50 -1.16
C GLY A 28 8.69 -31.02 0.28
N GLY A 29 8.67 -31.94 1.26
CA GLY A 29 8.87 -31.66 2.67
C GLY A 29 7.63 -31.76 3.56
N ILE A 30 6.58 -32.49 3.17
CA ILE A 30 5.36 -32.70 3.97
C ILE A 30 5.12 -34.19 4.21
N ALA A 31 4.92 -34.61 5.46
CA ALA A 31 4.52 -35.97 5.81
C ALA A 31 3.21 -35.96 6.59
N VAL A 32 2.27 -36.84 6.21
CA VAL A 32 0.99 -37.02 6.90
C VAL A 32 0.94 -38.41 7.51
N VAL A 33 0.65 -38.48 8.81
CA VAL A 33 0.46 -39.72 9.57
C VAL A 33 -1.01 -39.84 9.94
N ALA A 34 -1.68 -40.84 9.37
CA ALA A 34 -3.07 -41.15 9.64
C ALA A 34 -3.19 -42.44 10.47
N ASP A 35 -4.07 -42.44 11.46
CA ASP A 35 -4.45 -43.64 12.20
C ASP A 35 -5.35 -44.52 11.31
N MET A 36 -5.09 -45.83 11.30
CA MET A 36 -5.86 -46.79 10.49
C MET A 36 -7.00 -47.44 11.25
N ASP A 37 -6.90 -47.52 12.59
CA ASP A 37 -7.83 -48.25 13.45
C ASP A 37 -8.86 -47.31 14.07
N ASN A 38 -8.44 -46.09 14.43
CA ASN A 38 -9.31 -45.05 14.94
C ASN A 38 -9.43 -43.92 13.91
N ASN A 39 -10.60 -43.31 13.82
CA ASN A 39 -10.82 -42.13 12.97
C ASN A 39 -10.24 -40.86 13.64
N SER A 40 -9.00 -40.96 14.11
CA SER A 40 -8.20 -39.91 14.74
C SER A 40 -7.91 -38.80 13.74
N GLU A 41 -7.66 -37.59 14.23
CA GLU A 41 -7.16 -36.51 13.37
C GLU A 41 -5.79 -36.88 12.80
N GLU A 42 -5.59 -36.60 11.51
CA GLU A 42 -4.31 -36.79 10.83
C GLU A 42 -3.25 -35.86 11.41
N MET A 43 -2.06 -36.40 11.69
CA MET A 43 -0.90 -35.63 12.14
C MET A 43 -0.07 -35.21 10.93
N ILE A 44 0.13 -33.90 10.76
CA ILE A 44 0.92 -33.36 9.65
C ILE A 44 2.28 -32.87 10.17
N PHE A 45 3.34 -33.28 9.50
CA PHE A 45 4.72 -32.87 9.73
C PHE A 45 5.25 -32.11 8.50
N SER A 46 6.07 -31.10 8.72
CA SER A 46 6.75 -30.34 7.68
C SER A 46 8.23 -30.26 8.00
N ALA A 47 9.09 -30.58 7.03
CA ALA A 47 10.54 -30.35 7.12
C ALA A 47 10.94 -28.92 6.73
N ASN A 48 9.99 -28.15 6.19
CA ASN A 48 10.16 -26.74 5.87
C ASN A 48 9.54 -25.87 6.98
N PHE A 49 9.99 -24.61 7.11
CA PHE A 49 9.28 -23.58 7.89
C PHE A 49 7.97 -23.16 7.20
N ALA A 50 7.09 -24.13 6.93
CA ALA A 50 5.83 -23.93 6.24
C ALA A 50 4.67 -24.47 7.07
N CYS A 51 3.56 -23.72 7.06
CA CYS A 51 2.33 -24.13 7.71
C CYS A 51 1.70 -25.29 6.92
N PRO A 52 1.49 -26.46 7.53
CA PRO A 52 0.92 -27.63 6.85
C PRO A 52 -0.55 -27.45 6.44
N HIS A 53 -1.28 -26.50 7.05
CA HIS A 53 -2.70 -26.28 6.78
C HIS A 53 -2.96 -25.28 5.65
N CYS A 54 -2.14 -24.23 5.54
CA CYS A 54 -2.35 -23.15 4.56
C CYS A 54 -1.20 -22.97 3.57
N GLY A 55 -0.11 -23.74 3.69
CA GLY A 55 1.05 -23.66 2.81
C GLY A 55 1.90 -22.41 2.97
N TYR A 56 1.63 -21.57 3.98
CA TYR A 56 2.44 -20.37 4.23
C TYR A 56 3.86 -20.76 4.64
N SER A 57 4.83 -20.47 3.78
CA SER A 57 6.25 -20.74 4.01
C SER A 57 7.00 -19.48 4.45
N MET A 58 7.79 -19.59 5.52
CA MET A 58 8.72 -18.57 5.99
C MET A 58 10.14 -18.91 5.56
N GLN A 59 10.97 -17.86 5.48
CA GLN A 59 12.41 -18.02 5.34
C GLN A 59 13.02 -18.60 6.63
N GLU A 60 14.22 -19.17 6.52
CA GLU A 60 14.97 -19.66 7.66
C GLU A 60 15.14 -18.56 8.73
N LEU A 61 14.99 -18.94 9.99
CA LEU A 61 15.03 -18.03 11.13
C LEU A 61 16.47 -17.61 11.40
N GLU A 62 16.88 -16.53 10.75
CA GLU A 62 18.18 -15.91 10.98
C GLU A 62 18.05 -14.59 11.77
N PRO A 63 19.06 -14.19 12.56
CA PRO A 63 19.03 -12.92 13.31
C PRO A 63 18.69 -11.68 12.46
N ARG A 64 19.07 -11.68 11.17
CA ARG A 64 18.76 -10.59 10.23
C ARG A 64 17.27 -10.40 9.96
N LEU A 65 16.45 -11.44 10.16
CA LEU A 65 14.99 -11.40 10.03
C LEU A 65 14.35 -10.48 11.09
N PHE A 66 15.02 -10.29 12.22
CA PHE A 66 14.54 -9.47 13.34
C PHE A 66 15.14 -8.05 13.34
N SER A 67 15.88 -7.69 12.29
CA SER A 67 16.44 -6.36 12.14
C SER A 67 15.60 -5.52 11.17
N PHE A 68 14.97 -4.46 11.67
CA PHE A 68 14.27 -3.48 10.83
C PHE A 68 15.21 -2.64 9.96
N ASN A 69 16.52 -2.69 10.22
CA ASN A 69 17.54 -2.06 9.38
C ASN A 69 17.98 -2.98 8.23
N ASN A 70 17.56 -4.24 8.22
CA ASN A 70 17.85 -5.18 7.15
C ASN A 70 16.59 -5.35 6.28
N PRO A 71 16.69 -5.27 4.95
CA PRO A 71 15.55 -5.56 4.06
C PRO A 71 14.89 -6.91 4.34
N ALA A 72 15.68 -7.90 4.81
CA ALA A 72 15.21 -9.23 5.21
C ALA A 72 14.33 -9.24 6.46
N GLY A 73 14.27 -8.18 7.26
CA GLY A 73 13.41 -8.08 8.44
C GLY A 73 12.45 -6.89 8.44
N ALA A 74 12.80 -5.85 7.67
CA ALA A 74 12.02 -4.62 7.57
C ALA A 74 10.61 -4.85 6.98
N CYS A 75 9.66 -4.06 7.45
CA CYS A 75 8.32 -3.98 6.87
C CYS A 75 8.40 -3.36 5.47
N ASN A 76 7.99 -4.13 4.45
CA ASN A 76 8.01 -3.71 3.04
C ASN A 76 7.17 -2.45 2.73
N THR A 77 6.24 -2.08 3.60
CA THR A 77 5.35 -0.92 3.39
C THR A 77 5.96 0.39 3.86
N CYS A 78 6.88 0.34 4.83
CA CYS A 78 7.48 1.53 5.44
C CYS A 78 9.00 1.45 5.52
N ASP A 79 9.62 0.46 4.88
CA ASP A 79 11.06 0.22 4.86
C ASP A 79 11.71 0.28 6.25
N GLY A 80 11.03 -0.30 7.25
CA GLY A 80 11.54 -0.33 8.63
C GLY A 80 11.41 0.99 9.41
N LEU A 81 10.76 2.02 8.86
CA LEU A 81 10.50 3.28 9.57
C LEU A 81 9.42 3.13 10.65
N GLY A 82 8.44 2.24 10.43
CA GLY A 82 7.27 2.06 11.31
C GLY A 82 6.18 3.11 11.12
N VAL A 83 6.44 4.11 10.29
CA VAL A 83 5.49 5.18 9.94
C VAL A 83 5.37 5.27 8.43
N GLN A 84 4.19 5.69 7.97
CA GLN A 84 3.95 6.04 6.58
C GLN A 84 3.78 7.55 6.48
N GLN A 85 4.45 8.13 5.50
CA GLN A 85 4.24 9.51 5.09
C GLN A 85 3.01 9.57 4.19
N TYR A 86 2.18 10.59 4.40
CA TYR A 86 1.05 10.88 3.52
C TYR A 86 0.84 12.39 3.44
N PHE A 87 0.26 12.83 2.33
CA PHE A 87 -0.12 14.23 2.17
C PHE A 87 -1.40 14.50 2.95
N ASP A 88 -1.31 15.42 3.91
CA ASP A 88 -2.39 15.70 4.85
C ASP A 88 -3.34 16.76 4.26
N PRO A 89 -4.62 16.43 4.03
CA PRO A 89 -5.59 17.39 3.52
C PRO A 89 -5.68 18.66 4.39
N SER A 90 -5.54 18.53 5.71
CA SER A 90 -5.60 19.65 6.65
C SER A 90 -4.41 20.59 6.55
N ARG A 91 -3.26 20.12 6.02
CA ARG A 91 -2.09 20.96 5.74
C ARG A 91 -2.12 21.53 4.33
N ILE A 92 -2.71 20.82 3.37
CA ILE A 92 -2.84 21.26 1.98
C ILE A 92 -3.82 22.42 1.86
N ILE A 93 -4.95 22.34 2.57
CA ILE A 93 -5.93 23.42 2.65
C ILE A 93 -5.41 24.44 3.65
N LEU A 94 -4.87 25.55 3.16
CA LEU A 94 -4.28 26.59 4.01
C LEU A 94 -5.34 27.38 4.77
N ASP A 95 -6.45 27.68 4.09
CA ASP A 95 -7.59 28.39 4.64
C ASP A 95 -8.85 27.94 3.92
N ASP A 96 -9.76 27.26 4.64
CA ASP A 96 -11.00 26.73 4.09
C ASP A 96 -12.10 27.79 3.92
N SER A 97 -11.87 29.00 4.45
CA SER A 97 -12.77 30.15 4.33
C SER A 97 -12.56 30.92 3.03
N LEU A 98 -11.39 30.77 2.41
CA LEU A 98 -11.10 31.27 1.07
C LEU A 98 -11.68 30.34 0.00
N SER A 99 -11.91 30.89 -1.18
CA SER A 99 -12.24 30.12 -2.37
C SER A 99 -10.99 29.48 -3.01
N LEU A 100 -11.19 28.56 -3.94
CA LEU A 100 -10.06 28.01 -4.72
C LEU A 100 -9.37 29.10 -5.53
N ALA A 101 -10.14 30.02 -6.11
CA ALA A 101 -9.62 31.15 -6.86
C ALA A 101 -8.72 32.08 -6.03
N GLU A 102 -9.07 32.30 -4.77
CA GLU A 102 -8.36 33.17 -3.82
C GLU A 102 -7.15 32.50 -3.15
N GLY A 103 -6.99 31.19 -3.31
CA GLY A 103 -5.84 30.46 -2.78
C GLY A 103 -6.08 29.68 -1.50
N ALA A 104 -7.28 29.10 -1.33
CA ALA A 104 -7.52 28.07 -0.30
C ALA A 104 -6.48 26.94 -0.35
N ILE A 105 -5.96 26.62 -1.54
CA ILE A 105 -4.88 25.65 -1.75
C ILE A 105 -3.76 26.32 -2.57
N ARG A 106 -2.55 26.35 -2.01
CA ARG A 106 -1.40 27.03 -2.63
C ARG A 106 -1.03 26.41 -3.98
N GLY A 107 -0.87 27.27 -4.99
CA GLY A 107 -0.48 26.86 -6.35
C GLY A 107 -1.62 26.28 -7.19
N TRP A 108 -2.83 26.20 -6.61
CA TRP A 108 -4.08 25.82 -7.27
C TRP A 108 -5.06 27.01 -7.27
N ASP A 109 -4.50 28.22 -7.42
CA ASP A 109 -5.19 29.50 -7.39
C ASP A 109 -5.08 30.22 -8.75
N GLN A 110 -5.69 31.39 -8.87
CA GLN A 110 -5.65 32.18 -10.11
C GLN A 110 -4.23 32.57 -10.57
N LYS A 111 -3.24 32.56 -9.66
CA LYS A 111 -1.84 32.90 -10.01
C LYS A 111 -1.19 31.79 -10.82
N ASN A 112 -1.67 30.55 -10.69
CA ASN A 112 -1.20 29.43 -11.50
C ASN A 112 -2.20 29.09 -12.61
N PHE A 113 -2.04 29.76 -13.75
CA PHE A 113 -2.96 29.69 -14.88
C PHE A 113 -3.25 28.26 -15.34
N TYR A 114 -2.24 27.38 -15.40
CA TYR A 114 -2.41 26.00 -15.84
C TYR A 114 -3.34 25.19 -14.91
N TYR A 115 -3.06 25.20 -13.60
CA TYR A 115 -3.91 24.48 -12.64
C TYR A 115 -5.29 25.12 -12.50
N PHE A 116 -5.37 26.45 -12.60
CA PHE A 116 -6.64 27.17 -12.52
C PHE A 116 -7.56 26.87 -13.72
N GLN A 117 -7.04 26.75 -14.94
CA GLN A 117 -7.81 26.28 -16.11
C GLN A 117 -8.37 24.87 -15.90
N MET A 118 -7.55 23.99 -15.31
CA MET A 118 -7.97 22.62 -15.01
C MET A 118 -9.11 22.62 -13.98
N LEU A 119 -9.00 23.41 -12.91
CA LEU A 119 -10.09 23.59 -11.94
C LEU A 119 -11.34 24.22 -12.56
N THR A 120 -11.19 25.13 -13.52
CA THR A 120 -12.31 25.77 -14.23
C THR A 120 -13.10 24.76 -15.05
N SER A 121 -12.39 23.90 -15.79
CA SER A 121 -13.02 22.81 -16.54
C SER A 121 -13.68 21.79 -15.60
N LEU A 122 -13.05 21.48 -14.47
CA LEU A 122 -13.60 20.60 -13.43
C LEU A 122 -14.89 21.16 -12.83
N ALA A 123 -14.89 22.46 -12.54
CA ALA A 123 -16.03 23.22 -12.03
C ALA A 123 -17.20 23.22 -13.00
N GLN A 124 -16.92 23.41 -14.29
CA GLN A 124 -17.93 23.33 -15.34
C GLN A 124 -18.54 21.92 -15.47
N HIS A 125 -17.72 20.87 -15.36
CA HIS A 125 -18.19 19.49 -15.46
C HIS A 125 -19.06 19.07 -14.28
N TYR A 126 -18.66 19.40 -13.04
CA TYR A 126 -19.39 19.01 -11.83
C TYR A 126 -20.38 20.06 -11.33
N GLY A 127 -20.43 21.24 -11.93
CA GLY A 127 -21.38 22.31 -11.60
C GLY A 127 -21.15 22.95 -10.24
N PHE A 128 -19.91 23.29 -9.89
CA PHE A 128 -19.60 24.02 -8.66
C PHE A 128 -18.92 25.37 -8.93
N ASP A 129 -18.97 26.28 -7.96
CA ASP A 129 -18.39 27.62 -8.07
C ASP A 129 -16.98 27.67 -7.46
N LEU A 130 -16.00 28.12 -8.24
CA LEU A 130 -14.61 28.28 -7.81
C LEU A 130 -14.38 29.48 -6.90
N ASN A 131 -15.29 30.44 -6.88
CA ASN A 131 -15.24 31.65 -6.04
C ASN A 131 -15.99 31.45 -4.71
N MET A 132 -16.64 30.30 -4.53
CA MET A 132 -17.25 29.96 -3.26
C MET A 132 -16.16 29.50 -2.26
N PRO A 133 -16.24 29.90 -0.98
CA PRO A 133 -15.39 29.37 0.07
C PRO A 133 -15.31 27.84 0.05
N PHE A 134 -14.10 27.28 0.14
CA PHE A 134 -13.86 25.85 -0.01
C PHE A 134 -14.74 25.02 0.94
N LYS A 135 -14.88 25.44 2.20
CA LYS A 135 -15.72 24.76 3.20
C LYS A 135 -17.21 24.71 2.86
N LYS A 136 -17.70 25.62 2.01
CA LYS A 136 -19.11 25.66 1.58
C LYS A 136 -19.37 24.74 0.38
N LEU A 137 -18.33 24.27 -0.30
CA LEU A 137 -18.47 23.27 -1.37
C LEU A 137 -19.04 21.97 -0.79
N ALA A 138 -19.83 21.25 -1.59
CA ALA A 138 -20.33 19.93 -1.20
C ALA A 138 -19.15 18.97 -0.92
N LYS A 139 -19.26 18.13 0.12
CA LYS A 139 -18.19 17.19 0.51
C LYS A 139 -17.69 16.33 -0.64
N LYS A 140 -18.58 15.86 -1.51
CA LYS A 140 -18.24 15.08 -2.71
C LYS A 140 -17.35 15.88 -3.68
N VAL A 141 -17.61 17.17 -3.84
CA VAL A 141 -16.80 18.06 -4.69
C VAL A 141 -15.42 18.28 -4.06
N GLN A 142 -15.35 18.52 -2.75
CA GLN A 142 -14.07 18.62 -2.03
C GLN A 142 -13.23 17.35 -2.19
N GLU A 143 -13.86 16.17 -2.08
CA GLU A 143 -13.19 14.88 -2.29
C GLU A 143 -12.68 14.72 -3.73
N ILE A 144 -13.47 15.10 -4.74
CA ILE A 144 -13.05 15.06 -6.15
C ILE A 144 -11.85 15.99 -6.39
N ILE A 145 -11.86 17.19 -5.80
CA ILE A 145 -10.75 18.15 -5.91
C ILE A 145 -9.48 17.56 -5.28
N LEU A 146 -9.59 16.97 -4.09
CA LEU A 146 -8.43 16.47 -3.35
C LEU A 146 -7.90 15.15 -3.91
N LYS A 147 -8.78 14.17 -4.18
CA LYS A 147 -8.43 12.78 -4.50
C LYS A 147 -8.65 12.39 -5.97
N GLY A 148 -9.26 13.26 -6.77
CA GLY A 148 -9.47 13.04 -8.20
C GLY A 148 -10.86 12.51 -8.55
N SER A 149 -11.12 12.41 -9.86
CA SER A 149 -12.41 11.96 -10.42
C SER A 149 -12.49 10.44 -10.65
N GLY A 150 -11.49 9.68 -10.20
CA GLY A 150 -11.38 8.24 -10.43
C GLY A 150 -11.18 7.93 -11.91
N SER A 151 -12.11 7.18 -12.51
CA SER A 151 -12.10 6.83 -13.94
C SER A 151 -12.92 7.79 -14.82
N THR A 152 -13.60 8.77 -14.22
CA THR A 152 -14.48 9.69 -14.95
C THR A 152 -13.67 10.60 -15.85
N GLN A 153 -13.92 10.53 -17.17
CA GLN A 153 -13.26 11.35 -18.19
C GLN A 153 -13.86 12.76 -18.21
N ILE A 154 -13.01 13.77 -18.14
CA ILE A 154 -13.41 15.18 -18.12
C ILE A 154 -12.73 15.90 -19.28
N GLU A 155 -13.46 16.78 -19.96
CA GLU A 155 -12.90 17.66 -20.98
C GLU A 155 -12.19 18.84 -20.32
N PHE A 156 -10.87 18.89 -20.45
CA PHE A 156 -10.05 19.99 -20.00
C PHE A 156 -9.67 20.88 -21.18
N GLN A 157 -9.96 22.17 -21.05
CA GLN A 157 -9.58 23.19 -22.01
C GLN A 157 -8.34 23.92 -21.51
N TYR A 158 -7.28 23.89 -22.32
CA TYR A 158 -6.01 24.56 -22.04
C TYR A 158 -5.79 25.68 -23.05
N ILE A 159 -5.61 26.91 -22.56
CA ILE A 159 -5.29 28.06 -23.39
C ILE A 159 -3.80 28.33 -23.26
N ASN A 160 -3.07 28.27 -24.37
CA ASN A 160 -1.65 28.61 -24.42
C ASN A 160 -1.45 30.15 -24.41
N ASP A 161 -0.22 30.61 -24.16
CA ASP A 161 0.13 32.04 -24.16
C ASP A 161 -0.23 32.79 -25.47
N ARG A 162 -0.35 32.05 -26.58
CA ARG A 162 -0.73 32.58 -27.91
C ARG A 162 -2.25 32.67 -28.12
N GLY A 163 -3.07 32.24 -27.16
CA GLY A 163 -4.53 32.20 -27.26
C GLY A 163 -5.11 30.92 -27.89
N ASP A 164 -4.26 30.03 -28.40
CA ASP A 164 -4.71 28.74 -28.94
C ASP A 164 -5.30 27.86 -27.85
N THR A 165 -6.51 27.34 -28.07
CA THR A 165 -7.20 26.44 -27.15
C THR A 165 -6.99 24.99 -27.57
N ARG A 166 -6.49 24.16 -26.64
CA ARG A 166 -6.38 22.70 -26.80
C ARG A 166 -7.32 22.00 -25.83
N ILE A 167 -8.15 21.11 -26.36
CA ILE A 167 -9.06 20.29 -25.55
C ILE A 167 -8.46 18.89 -25.38
N LYS A 168 -8.42 18.39 -24.15
CA LYS A 168 -8.01 17.02 -23.83
C LYS A 168 -9.04 16.35 -22.94
N LYS A 169 -9.24 15.04 -23.13
CA LYS A 169 -10.06 14.20 -22.26
C LYS A 169 -9.16 13.31 -21.42
N HIS A 170 -9.26 13.46 -20.11
CA HIS A 170 -8.64 12.54 -19.15
C HIS A 170 -9.35 12.64 -17.79
N PRO A 171 -9.14 11.70 -16.87
CA PRO A 171 -9.56 11.87 -15.49
C PRO A 171 -8.79 12.97 -14.79
N PHE A 172 -9.45 13.64 -13.86
CA PHE A 172 -8.78 14.54 -12.94
C PHE A 172 -8.03 13.71 -11.90
N GLU A 173 -6.72 13.88 -11.79
CA GLU A 173 -5.90 13.09 -10.88
C GLU A 173 -6.17 13.43 -9.40
N GLY A 174 -6.55 14.67 -9.09
CA GLY A 174 -6.66 15.15 -7.71
C GLY A 174 -5.39 15.84 -7.21
N ILE A 175 -5.55 16.86 -6.36
CA ILE A 175 -4.44 17.66 -5.84
C ILE A 175 -3.46 16.81 -5.02
N ILE A 176 -3.96 15.91 -4.18
CA ILE A 176 -3.13 15.03 -3.34
C ILE A 176 -2.31 14.10 -4.21
N ASN A 177 -2.93 13.44 -5.19
CA ASN A 177 -2.23 12.54 -6.09
C ASN A 177 -1.22 13.27 -6.97
N ASN A 178 -1.50 14.52 -7.38
CA ASN A 178 -0.52 15.39 -8.05
C ASN A 178 0.69 15.63 -7.15
N PHE A 179 0.47 15.97 -5.88
CA PHE A 179 1.54 16.24 -4.92
C PHE A 179 2.37 14.99 -4.65
N GLU A 180 1.74 13.83 -4.45
CA GLU A 180 2.41 12.54 -4.29
C GLU A 180 3.30 12.19 -5.48
N ARG A 181 2.76 12.28 -6.70
CA ARG A 181 3.53 12.03 -7.93
C ARG A 181 4.70 13.02 -8.05
N ARG A 182 4.45 14.32 -7.86
CA ARG A 182 5.51 15.34 -7.97
C ARG A 182 6.59 15.18 -6.91
N TYR A 183 6.23 14.81 -5.68
CA TYR A 183 7.20 14.57 -4.62
C TYR A 183 8.09 13.37 -4.90
N ARG A 184 7.50 12.28 -5.44
CA ARG A 184 8.22 11.06 -5.81
C ARG A 184 9.11 11.25 -7.04
N ASP A 185 8.59 11.91 -8.07
CA ASP A 185 9.21 11.92 -9.40
C ASP A 185 10.09 13.17 -9.64
N THR A 186 10.05 14.20 -8.78
CA THR A 186 10.88 15.41 -8.95
C THR A 186 12.35 15.16 -8.63
N GLU A 187 13.26 15.71 -9.43
CA GLU A 187 14.70 15.73 -9.12
C GLU A 187 15.12 17.00 -8.36
N SER A 188 14.24 18.01 -8.26
CA SER A 188 14.53 19.27 -7.60
C SER A 188 14.33 19.18 -6.09
N ASN A 189 15.41 19.40 -5.33
CA ASN A 189 15.35 19.44 -3.87
C ASN A 189 14.44 20.55 -3.35
N SER A 190 14.44 21.72 -3.99
CA SER A 190 13.56 22.83 -3.60
C SER A 190 12.07 22.45 -3.72
N VAL A 191 11.68 21.78 -4.82
CA VAL A 191 10.29 21.31 -4.99
C VAL A 191 9.95 20.25 -3.94
N ARG A 192 10.88 19.34 -3.66
CA ARG A 192 10.71 18.28 -2.66
C ARG A 192 10.51 18.87 -1.25
N GLU A 193 11.35 19.83 -0.86
CA GLU A 193 11.26 20.53 0.44
C GLU A 193 9.97 21.34 0.57
N ASP A 194 9.53 22.00 -0.50
CA ASP A 194 8.28 22.75 -0.49
C ASP A 194 7.06 21.84 -0.32
N LEU A 195 7.03 20.69 -1.00
CA LEU A 195 5.95 19.71 -0.86
C LEU A 195 5.99 18.98 0.49
N ALA A 196 7.17 18.74 1.05
CA ALA A 196 7.34 18.07 2.34
C ALA A 196 6.62 18.78 3.49
N LYS A 197 6.38 20.10 3.39
CA LYS A 197 5.63 20.89 4.38
C LYS A 197 4.19 20.38 4.58
N TYR A 198 3.61 19.78 3.55
CA TYR A 198 2.24 19.25 3.56
C TYR A 198 2.15 17.77 3.97
N ILE A 199 3.29 17.13 4.25
CA ILE A 199 3.35 15.73 4.65
C ILE A 199 3.15 15.62 6.16
N SER A 200 2.28 14.70 6.54
CA SER A 200 2.14 14.20 7.92
C SER A 200 2.60 12.74 7.96
N THR A 201 2.95 12.28 9.15
CA THR A 201 3.25 10.87 9.40
C THR A 201 2.09 10.22 10.15
N LYS A 202 1.80 8.98 9.81
CA LYS A 202 0.92 8.11 10.59
C LYS A 202 1.62 6.79 10.86
N THR A 203 1.19 6.08 11.88
CA THR A 203 1.64 4.72 12.14
C THR A 203 1.39 3.86 10.89
N CYS A 204 2.38 3.06 10.50
CA CYS A 204 2.26 2.18 9.35
C CYS A 204 1.14 1.15 9.59
N SER A 205 0.18 1.05 8.66
CA SER A 205 -0.96 0.14 8.82
C SER A 205 -0.58 -1.34 8.77
N THR A 206 0.54 -1.68 8.10
CA THR A 206 0.97 -3.08 7.91
C THR A 206 1.72 -3.63 9.12
N CYS A 207 2.66 -2.85 9.67
CA CYS A 207 3.46 -3.28 10.83
C CYS A 207 2.97 -2.69 12.15
N GLU A 208 1.99 -1.80 12.13
CA GLU A 208 1.42 -1.12 13.31
C GLU A 208 2.50 -0.43 14.16
N GLY A 209 3.58 0.04 13.52
CA GLY A 209 4.71 0.69 14.19
C GLY A 209 5.83 -0.25 14.63
N SER A 210 5.66 -1.57 14.52
CA SER A 210 6.71 -2.56 14.90
C SER A 210 7.92 -2.56 13.98
N ARG A 211 7.83 -1.94 12.79
CA ARG A 211 8.89 -1.81 11.77
C ARG A 211 9.28 -3.12 11.08
N LEU A 212 8.80 -4.26 11.57
CA LEU A 212 9.14 -5.57 11.07
C LEU A 212 8.07 -6.11 10.12
N ARG A 213 8.49 -7.03 9.25
CA ARG A 213 7.60 -7.85 8.43
C ARG A 213 6.77 -8.81 9.28
N ILE A 214 5.70 -9.34 8.70
CA ILE A 214 4.73 -10.16 9.43
C ILE A 214 5.35 -11.44 9.98
N GLU A 215 6.23 -12.10 9.23
CA GLU A 215 6.96 -13.31 9.60
C GLU A 215 7.73 -13.10 10.91
N ALA A 216 8.55 -12.04 10.94
CA ALA A 216 9.42 -11.70 12.06
C ALA A 216 8.63 -11.33 13.33
N ARG A 217 7.41 -10.83 13.19
CA ARG A 217 6.52 -10.47 14.32
C ARG A 217 5.83 -11.67 14.96
N ASN A 218 5.84 -12.82 14.31
CA ASN A 218 5.11 -14.02 14.74
C ASN A 218 6.07 -15.16 15.18
N VAL A 219 7.30 -14.81 15.56
CA VAL A 219 8.25 -15.73 16.20
C VAL A 219 8.24 -15.43 17.70
N PHE A 220 7.91 -16.43 18.52
CA PHE A 220 7.77 -16.34 19.98
C PHE A 220 8.61 -17.40 20.69
#